data_AF-A0A6I9LZY3-F1
#
_entry.id   AF-A0A6I9LZY3-F1
#
_cell.length_a   1.000
_cell.length_b   1.000
_cell.length_c   1.000
_cell.angle_alpha   90.00
_cell.angle_beta   90.00
_cell.angle_gamma   90.00
#
_symmetry.space_group_name_H-M   'P 1'
#
loop_
_entity.id
_entity.type
_entity.pdbx_description
1 polymer ?
#
loop_
_entity_poly.entity_id
_entity_poly.type
_entity_poly.pdbx_seq_one_letter_code
_entity_poly.pdbx_strand_id
1 'polypeptide(L)'
;MVSWKGIYFILFLFAGSFFGSIFMLGPIIPLMFISLSWYRWISSRLVATWLTLPVALLETMFGVKVVITGDAFVPGERSVIIMNHRTRVDWMFLWNCLMRYSYLRLEKICLKSSLKSVPGFGWAMQAAAFIFIHRKWKDDKNHFEDMIDYFCDIREPLQLLIFPEGTDLTENNKARSNDFAEKNGLQKYEYVLHPRTTGFTFVVDRLREGKNLDAVHDITVAYPYNIPQTEKHLLLGDFPKEIHFHVQRYPVDTLPTSKEDLQLWCHKRWEEKEERLRSFYQGEKNFHFTGQSTVPPCKSELRVLVVKLLSILYWTAFCSAACLLVYLYSLVWWYFITSIVFFVLQERIFGGLEIIELACYRFFHKRTHLNSKRNK
;
A
#
# COMPACT_ATOMS: atom_id res chain seq x y z
N MET A 1 17.39 -24.71 -0.52
CA MET A 1 18.45 -23.89 -1.16
C MET A 1 17.82 -22.58 -1.60
N VAL A 2 18.54 -21.47 -1.52
CA VAL A 2 18.03 -20.15 -1.95
C VAL A 2 17.97 -20.10 -3.48
N SER A 3 16.91 -19.51 -4.05
CA SER A 3 16.75 -19.40 -5.49
C SER A 3 17.52 -18.18 -6.00
N TRP A 4 18.34 -18.36 -7.05
CA TRP A 4 19.02 -17.22 -7.69
C TRP A 4 18.02 -16.17 -8.19
N LYS A 5 16.85 -16.62 -8.71
CA LYS A 5 15.78 -15.71 -9.14
C LYS A 5 15.20 -14.95 -7.94
N GLY A 6 15.00 -15.64 -6.81
CA GLY A 6 14.51 -15.03 -5.57
C GLY A 6 15.48 -14.00 -5.00
N ILE A 7 16.78 -14.31 -5.00
CA ILE A 7 17.85 -13.38 -4.62
C ILE A 7 17.83 -12.16 -5.54
N TYR A 8 17.81 -12.37 -6.86
CA TYR A 8 17.76 -11.29 -7.83
C TYR A 8 16.54 -10.39 -7.61
N PHE A 9 15.35 -10.98 -7.40
CA PHE A 9 14.12 -10.23 -7.15
C PHE A 9 14.28 -9.30 -5.93
N ILE A 10 14.70 -9.83 -4.78
CA ILE A 10 14.84 -9.03 -3.56
C ILE A 10 15.95 -7.99 -3.68
N LEU A 11 17.12 -8.35 -4.21
CA LEU A 11 18.23 -7.42 -4.38
C LEU A 11 17.89 -6.31 -5.37
N PHE A 12 17.19 -6.62 -6.46
CA PHE A 12 16.84 -5.60 -7.45
C PHE A 12 15.77 -4.64 -6.93
N LEU A 13 14.76 -5.16 -6.20
CA LEU A 13 13.80 -4.31 -5.50
C LEU A 13 14.48 -3.41 -4.46
N PHE A 14 15.38 -3.98 -3.65
CA PHE A 14 16.15 -3.23 -2.66
C PHE A 14 17.02 -2.16 -3.33
N ALA A 15 17.80 -2.51 -4.36
CA ALA A 15 18.64 -1.57 -5.09
C ALA A 15 17.82 -0.43 -5.70
N GLY A 16 16.69 -0.75 -6.34
CA GLY A 16 15.79 0.27 -6.90
C GLY A 16 15.25 1.21 -5.83
N SER A 17 14.82 0.67 -4.69
CA SER A 17 14.28 1.49 -3.60
C SER A 17 15.36 2.32 -2.89
N PHE A 18 16.54 1.73 -2.69
CA PHE A 18 17.68 2.35 -2.03
C PHE A 18 18.28 3.48 -2.86
N PHE A 19 18.64 3.21 -4.13
CA PHE A 19 19.13 4.24 -5.04
C PHE A 19 18.03 5.23 -5.43
N GLY A 20 16.78 4.80 -5.58
CA GLY A 20 15.65 5.69 -5.83
C GLY A 20 15.43 6.67 -4.68
N SER A 21 15.54 6.22 -3.42
CA SER A 21 15.47 7.09 -2.26
C SER A 21 16.59 8.14 -2.27
N ILE A 22 17.83 7.73 -2.55
CA ILE A 22 18.99 8.63 -2.52
C ILE A 22 18.97 9.59 -3.71
N PHE A 23 18.88 9.08 -4.94
CA PHE A 23 19.13 9.86 -6.15
C PHE A 23 17.87 10.40 -6.84
N MET A 24 16.66 9.90 -6.52
CA MET A 24 15.41 10.45 -7.05
C MET A 24 14.65 11.24 -5.98
N LEU A 25 14.47 10.69 -4.79
CA LEU A 25 13.69 11.32 -3.72
C LEU A 25 14.53 12.34 -2.92
N GLY A 26 15.79 12.03 -2.63
CA GLY A 26 16.70 12.93 -1.90
C GLY A 26 16.76 14.36 -2.46
N PRO A 27 17.00 14.56 -3.77
CA PRO A 27 17.11 15.90 -4.36
C PRO A 27 15.82 16.73 -4.27
N ILE A 28 14.66 16.10 -4.15
CA ILE A 28 13.37 16.81 -4.08
C ILE A 28 12.95 17.15 -2.65
N ILE A 29 13.63 16.64 -1.62
CA ILE A 29 13.28 16.93 -0.21
C ILE A 29 13.27 18.43 0.10
N PRO A 30 14.25 19.26 -0.36
CA PRO A 30 14.22 20.70 -0.12
C PRO A 30 12.93 21.39 -0.63
N LEU A 31 12.31 20.85 -1.69
CA LEU A 31 11.08 21.39 -2.26
C LEU A 31 9.91 21.33 -1.27
N MET A 32 9.91 20.38 -0.33
CA MET A 32 8.91 20.27 0.73
C MET A 32 8.80 21.55 1.57
N PHE A 33 9.92 22.25 1.79
CA PHE A 33 9.98 23.49 2.56
C PHE A 33 9.67 24.75 1.75
N ILE A 34 9.45 24.61 0.44
CA ILE A 34 9.16 25.73 -0.47
C ILE A 34 7.71 25.61 -0.99
N SER A 35 7.36 24.43 -1.51
CA SER A 35 6.03 24.11 -2.00
C SER A 35 5.70 22.65 -1.76
N LEU A 36 4.87 22.43 -0.74
CA LEU A 36 4.42 21.09 -0.37
C LEU A 36 3.65 20.41 -1.50
N SER A 37 2.82 21.15 -2.23
CA SER A 37 2.04 20.62 -3.36
C SER A 37 2.95 20.12 -4.49
N TRP A 38 3.99 20.86 -4.85
CA TRP A 38 4.95 20.41 -5.86
C TRP A 38 5.77 19.22 -5.37
N TYR A 39 6.23 19.25 -4.12
CA TYR A 39 6.93 18.11 -3.51
C TYR A 39 6.08 16.84 -3.60
N ARG A 40 4.80 16.92 -3.23
CA ARG A 40 3.88 15.78 -3.27
C ARG A 40 3.56 15.29 -4.66
N TRP A 41 3.30 16.21 -5.58
CA TRP A 41 3.02 15.88 -6.97
C TRP A 41 4.18 15.14 -7.64
N ILE A 42 5.42 15.54 -7.35
CA ILE A 42 6.64 14.90 -7.86
C ILE A 42 6.90 13.57 -7.13
N SER A 43 6.90 13.57 -5.79
CA SER A 43 7.22 12.36 -5.01
C SER A 43 6.26 11.21 -5.29
N SER A 44 4.95 11.46 -5.36
CA SER A 44 3.95 10.45 -5.71
C SER A 44 4.18 9.83 -7.08
N ARG A 45 4.72 10.58 -8.05
CA ARG A 45 5.08 10.07 -9.38
C ARG A 45 6.37 9.26 -9.37
N LEU A 46 7.40 9.74 -8.68
CA LEU A 46 8.68 9.03 -8.55
C LEU A 46 8.50 7.70 -7.79
N VAL A 47 7.69 7.68 -6.73
CA VAL A 47 7.34 6.45 -6.02
C VAL A 47 6.57 5.51 -6.95
N ALA A 48 5.59 6.02 -7.69
CA ALA A 48 4.81 5.21 -8.62
C ALA A 48 5.65 4.51 -9.70
N THR A 49 6.76 5.10 -10.17
CA THR A 49 7.66 4.40 -11.11
C THR A 49 8.39 3.23 -10.42
N TRP A 50 8.65 3.30 -9.11
CA TRP A 50 9.21 2.18 -8.38
C TRP A 50 8.15 1.08 -8.14
N LEU A 51 6.90 1.45 -7.85
CA LEU A 51 5.80 0.49 -7.68
C LEU A 51 5.52 -0.36 -8.93
N THR A 52 5.93 0.10 -10.13
CA THR A 52 5.84 -0.72 -11.35
C THR A 52 6.87 -1.84 -11.41
N LEU A 53 8.01 -1.72 -10.71
CA LEU A 53 9.10 -2.69 -10.76
C LEU A 53 8.71 -4.05 -10.15
N PRO A 54 8.15 -4.15 -8.94
CA PRO A 54 7.67 -5.42 -8.39
C PRO A 54 6.68 -6.14 -9.32
N VAL A 55 5.71 -5.41 -9.88
CA VAL A 55 4.72 -5.96 -10.81
C VAL A 55 5.39 -6.49 -12.08
N ALA A 56 6.33 -5.73 -12.64
CA ALA A 56 7.10 -6.16 -13.79
C ALA A 56 7.85 -7.45 -13.51
N LEU A 57 8.61 -7.52 -12.42
CA LEU A 57 9.39 -8.70 -12.06
C LEU A 57 8.50 -9.92 -11.80
N LEU A 58 7.41 -9.77 -11.04
CA LEU A 58 6.46 -10.85 -10.76
C LEU A 58 5.90 -11.45 -12.05
N GLU A 59 5.34 -10.62 -12.93
CA GLU A 59 4.67 -11.13 -14.12
C GLU A 59 5.63 -11.54 -15.24
N THR A 60 6.78 -10.88 -15.42
CA THR A 60 7.70 -11.20 -16.53
C THR A 60 8.76 -12.25 -16.17
N MET A 61 9.30 -12.24 -14.93
CA MET A 61 10.35 -13.19 -14.54
C MET A 61 9.80 -14.47 -13.91
N PHE A 62 8.71 -14.35 -13.16
CA PHE A 62 8.09 -15.48 -12.45
C PHE A 62 6.80 -15.95 -13.14
N GLY A 63 6.32 -15.24 -14.16
CA GLY A 63 5.14 -15.64 -14.92
C GLY A 63 3.87 -15.62 -14.07
N VAL A 64 3.83 -14.78 -13.02
CA VAL A 64 2.65 -14.68 -12.16
C VAL A 64 1.45 -14.23 -12.99
N LYS A 65 0.40 -15.06 -13.03
CA LYS A 65 -0.87 -14.72 -13.67
C LYS A 65 -1.76 -13.97 -12.68
N VAL A 66 -2.43 -12.92 -13.13
CA VAL A 66 -3.36 -12.15 -12.30
C VAL A 66 -4.76 -12.26 -12.88
N VAL A 67 -5.70 -12.71 -12.06
CA VAL A 67 -7.12 -12.86 -12.42
C VAL A 67 -7.94 -11.92 -11.55
N ILE A 68 -8.75 -11.08 -12.18
CA ILE A 68 -9.55 -10.06 -11.50
C ILE A 68 -11.00 -10.25 -11.90
N THR A 69 -11.86 -10.38 -10.89
CA THR A 69 -13.30 -10.62 -11.02
C THR A 69 -14.06 -9.63 -10.15
N GLY A 70 -15.33 -9.44 -10.46
CA GLY A 70 -16.23 -8.63 -9.65
C GLY A 70 -16.51 -7.26 -10.25
N ASP A 71 -16.41 -6.21 -9.44
CA ASP A 71 -16.69 -4.83 -9.84
C ASP A 71 -15.45 -4.10 -10.36
N ALA A 72 -15.69 -3.10 -11.21
CA ALA A 72 -14.63 -2.24 -11.72
C ALA A 72 -14.15 -1.22 -10.68
N PHE A 73 -12.86 -0.92 -10.70
CA PHE A 73 -12.36 0.32 -10.12
C PHE A 73 -12.73 1.48 -11.05
N VAL A 74 -13.20 2.58 -10.45
CA VAL A 74 -13.35 3.85 -11.16
C VAL A 74 -11.98 4.57 -11.13
N PRO A 75 -11.33 4.80 -12.29
CA PRO A 75 -9.98 5.39 -12.30
C PRO A 75 -9.96 6.78 -11.67
N GLY A 76 -9.06 7.00 -10.70
CA GLY A 76 -8.92 8.29 -10.02
C GLY A 76 -9.89 8.50 -8.86
N GLU A 77 -10.72 7.51 -8.55
CA GLU A 77 -11.64 7.54 -7.42
C GLU A 77 -10.91 7.54 -6.07
N ARG A 78 -11.47 8.28 -5.11
CA ARG A 78 -11.01 8.34 -3.73
C ARG A 78 -11.62 7.20 -2.95
N SER A 79 -10.81 6.28 -2.46
CA SER A 79 -11.33 5.07 -1.85
C SER A 79 -10.54 4.58 -0.65
N VAL A 80 -11.26 3.89 0.24
CA VAL A 80 -10.66 2.99 1.21
C VAL A 80 -10.69 1.60 0.61
N ILE A 81 -9.54 0.95 0.52
CA ILE A 81 -9.41 -0.42 0.07
C ILE A 81 -9.28 -1.31 1.31
N ILE A 82 -10.20 -2.24 1.49
CA ILE A 82 -10.11 -3.27 2.53
C ILE A 82 -9.82 -4.62 1.89
N MET A 83 -8.82 -5.33 2.40
CA MET A 83 -8.41 -6.62 1.85
C MET A 83 -8.19 -7.63 2.98
N ASN A 84 -8.46 -8.92 2.74
CA ASN A 84 -8.02 -9.97 3.66
C ASN A 84 -6.50 -10.09 3.63
N HIS A 85 -5.89 -10.49 4.74
CA HIS A 85 -4.43 -10.52 4.87
C HIS A 85 -3.91 -11.95 4.96
N ARG A 86 -3.76 -12.62 3.82
CA ARG A 86 -3.28 -14.00 3.77
C ARG A 86 -1.78 -14.14 3.98
N THR A 87 -0.96 -13.21 3.48
CA THR A 87 0.51 -13.23 3.55
C THR A 87 1.08 -11.86 3.88
N ARG A 88 2.32 -11.80 4.41
CA ARG A 88 2.97 -10.50 4.73
C ARG A 88 3.21 -9.59 3.53
N VAL A 89 3.13 -10.12 2.30
CA VAL A 89 3.47 -9.42 1.06
C VAL A 89 2.25 -9.13 0.18
N ASP A 90 1.03 -9.35 0.67
CA ASP A 90 -0.21 -9.12 -0.09
C ASP A 90 -0.32 -7.68 -0.62
N TRP A 91 0.16 -6.69 0.15
CA TRP A 91 0.18 -5.28 -0.26
C TRP A 91 0.97 -5.05 -1.55
N MET A 92 2.08 -5.76 -1.75
CA MET A 92 2.88 -5.68 -2.98
C MET A 92 2.15 -6.37 -4.13
N PHE A 93 1.43 -7.45 -3.85
CA PHE A 93 0.67 -8.17 -4.86
C PHE A 93 -0.55 -7.39 -5.36
N LEU A 94 -1.18 -6.59 -4.50
CA LEU A 94 -2.27 -5.69 -4.90
C LEU A 94 -1.86 -4.75 -6.03
N TRP A 95 -0.59 -4.37 -6.14
CA TRP A 95 -0.12 -3.49 -7.22
C TRP A 95 -0.29 -4.09 -8.61
N ASN A 96 -0.31 -5.42 -8.76
CA ASN A 96 -0.63 -6.06 -10.04
C ASN A 96 -2.08 -5.79 -10.47
N CYS A 97 -2.98 -5.65 -9.50
CA CYS A 97 -4.37 -5.22 -9.73
C CYS A 97 -4.44 -3.72 -10.04
N LEU A 98 -3.88 -2.88 -9.17
CA LEU A 98 -3.95 -1.42 -9.33
C LEU A 98 -3.25 -0.92 -10.60
N MET A 99 -2.20 -1.59 -11.10
CA MET A 99 -1.57 -1.22 -12.37
C MET A 99 -2.56 -1.30 -13.54
N ARG A 100 -3.47 -2.27 -13.54
CA ARG A 100 -4.48 -2.46 -14.60
C ARG A 100 -5.71 -1.61 -14.41
N TYR A 101 -6.19 -1.47 -13.17
CA TYR A 101 -7.51 -0.92 -12.89
C TYR A 101 -7.50 0.47 -12.23
N SER A 102 -6.36 0.94 -11.71
CA SER A 102 -6.24 2.23 -11.04
C SER A 102 -4.90 2.93 -11.35
N TYR A 103 -4.49 3.91 -10.54
CA TYR A 103 -3.20 4.58 -10.66
C TYR A 103 -2.37 4.34 -9.40
N LEU A 104 -1.23 3.66 -9.54
CA LEU A 104 -0.33 3.34 -8.42
C LEU A 104 0.13 4.57 -7.60
N ARG A 105 0.14 5.77 -8.20
CA ARG A 105 0.50 7.02 -7.51
C ARG A 105 -0.47 7.44 -6.40
N LEU A 106 -1.73 6.98 -6.47
CA LEU A 106 -2.78 7.35 -5.51
C LEU A 106 -2.76 6.44 -4.28
N GLU A 107 -2.09 5.30 -4.39
CA GLU A 107 -2.06 4.28 -3.35
C GLU A 107 -1.26 4.77 -2.13
N LYS A 108 -1.87 4.61 -0.96
CA LYS A 108 -1.25 4.74 0.35
C LYS A 108 -1.61 3.52 1.17
N ILE A 109 -0.69 3.08 2.03
CA ILE A 109 -0.87 1.85 2.78
C ILE A 109 -0.70 2.14 4.27
N CYS A 110 -1.59 1.60 5.08
CA CYS A 110 -1.41 1.53 6.53
C CYS A 110 -0.46 0.39 6.88
N LEU A 111 0.72 0.72 7.41
CA LEU A 111 1.82 -0.20 7.63
C LEU A 111 2.33 -0.20 9.06
N LYS A 112 2.99 -1.28 9.46
CA LYS A 112 3.63 -1.37 10.79
C LYS A 112 4.77 -0.35 10.90
N SER A 113 4.81 0.40 11.99
CA SER A 113 5.82 1.44 12.24
C SER A 113 7.27 0.96 12.17
N SER A 114 7.55 -0.30 12.50
CA SER A 114 8.90 -0.88 12.38
C SER A 114 9.42 -0.98 10.94
N LEU A 115 8.56 -0.87 9.91
CA LEU A 115 9.00 -0.88 8.51
C LEU A 115 9.66 0.44 8.09
N LYS A 116 9.44 1.50 8.86
CA LYS A 116 10.00 2.83 8.64
C LYS A 116 11.53 2.82 8.59
N SER A 117 12.16 2.03 9.46
CA SER A 117 13.60 1.93 9.61
C SER A 117 14.30 1.04 8.59
N VAL A 118 13.58 0.42 7.66
CA VAL A 118 14.18 -0.45 6.65
C VAL A 118 14.85 0.42 5.58
N PRO A 119 16.16 0.30 5.34
CA PRO A 119 16.84 1.11 4.32
C PRO A 119 16.25 0.92 2.92
N GLY A 120 16.17 2.00 2.15
CA GLY A 120 15.49 2.01 0.86
C GLY A 120 13.98 1.95 1.01
N PHE A 121 13.41 0.78 1.35
CA PHE A 121 11.96 0.58 1.40
C PHE A 121 11.26 1.55 2.36
N GLY A 122 11.72 1.60 3.61
CA GLY A 122 11.17 2.49 4.62
C GLY A 122 11.33 3.96 4.27
N TRP A 123 12.48 4.34 3.70
CA TRP A 123 12.73 5.73 3.26
C TRP A 123 11.77 6.15 2.14
N ALA A 124 11.59 5.30 1.13
CA ALA A 124 10.64 5.53 0.05
C ALA A 124 9.20 5.59 0.57
N MET A 125 8.82 4.71 1.50
CA MET A 125 7.48 4.70 2.12
C MET A 125 7.21 5.97 2.94
N GLN A 126 8.21 6.48 3.67
CA GLN A 126 8.12 7.76 4.38
C GLN A 126 7.94 8.93 3.41
N ALA A 127 8.78 9.00 2.36
CA ALA A 127 8.65 10.03 1.33
C ALA A 127 7.33 9.93 0.54
N ALA A 128 6.75 8.73 0.43
CA ALA A 128 5.43 8.49 -0.16
C ALA A 128 4.26 8.90 0.76
N ALA A 129 4.53 9.35 1.99
CA ALA A 129 3.53 9.61 3.03
C ALA A 129 2.64 8.40 3.32
N PHE A 130 3.20 7.19 3.39
CA PHE A 130 2.46 6.03 3.91
C PHE A 130 2.17 6.22 5.41
N ILE A 131 1.11 5.59 5.90
CA ILE A 131 0.66 5.79 7.28
C ILE A 131 1.23 4.68 8.16
N PHE A 132 2.15 5.04 9.06
CA PHE A 132 2.84 4.09 9.94
C PHE A 132 2.14 4.00 11.29
N ILE A 133 1.77 2.78 11.71
CA ILE A 133 1.03 2.52 12.95
C ILE A 133 1.73 1.51 13.86
N HIS A 134 1.62 1.69 15.17
CA HIS A 134 2.07 0.78 16.22
C HIS A 134 1.09 -0.37 16.49
N ARG A 135 -0.10 -0.33 15.86
CA ARG A 135 -1.22 -1.27 16.05
C ARG A 135 -1.77 -1.22 17.48
N LYS A 136 -1.77 -0.01 18.05
CA LYS A 136 -2.31 0.33 19.36
C LYS A 136 -3.10 1.62 19.21
N TRP A 137 -4.42 1.51 19.23
CA TRP A 137 -5.32 2.63 18.94
C TRP A 137 -5.00 3.91 19.73
N LYS A 138 -4.68 3.79 21.02
CA LYS A 138 -4.34 4.94 21.88
C LYS A 138 -3.10 5.70 21.39
N ASP A 139 -2.12 4.99 20.84
CA ASP A 139 -0.86 5.56 20.37
C ASP A 139 -1.03 6.12 18.95
N ASP A 140 -1.85 5.44 18.14
CA ASP A 140 -1.97 5.71 16.70
C ASP A 140 -2.99 6.80 16.36
N LYS A 141 -4.06 6.97 17.16
CA LYS A 141 -5.22 7.79 16.81
C LYS A 141 -4.86 9.18 16.26
N ASN A 142 -4.05 9.94 16.99
CA ASN A 142 -3.74 11.33 16.63
C ASN A 142 -2.91 11.40 15.33
N HIS A 143 -1.91 10.52 15.16
CA HIS A 143 -1.13 10.47 13.93
C HIS A 143 -1.99 10.07 12.73
N PHE A 144 -2.88 9.11 12.93
CA PHE A 144 -3.82 8.64 11.92
C PHE A 144 -4.78 9.77 11.49
N GLU A 145 -5.29 10.52 12.47
CA GLU A 145 -6.11 11.71 12.28
C GLU A 145 -5.38 12.76 11.44
N ASP A 146 -4.17 13.14 11.86
CA ASP A 146 -3.35 14.16 11.19
C ASP A 146 -3.06 13.81 9.73
N MET A 147 -2.77 12.53 9.44
CA MET A 147 -2.50 12.07 8.08
C MET A 147 -3.75 12.12 7.20
N ILE A 148 -4.92 11.72 7.72
CA ILE A 148 -6.17 11.76 6.96
C ILE A 148 -6.59 13.19 6.67
N ASP A 149 -6.54 14.06 7.67
CA ASP A 149 -6.85 15.49 7.53
C ASP A 149 -5.93 16.13 6.48
N TYR A 150 -4.63 15.82 6.56
CA TYR A 150 -3.66 16.23 5.53
C TYR A 150 -4.06 15.79 4.11
N PHE A 151 -4.45 14.53 3.92
CA PHE A 151 -4.89 14.03 2.61
C PHE A 151 -6.16 14.71 2.10
N CYS A 152 -7.11 15.00 2.99
CA CYS A 152 -8.32 15.76 2.65
C CYS A 152 -7.96 17.18 2.18
N ASP A 153 -7.02 17.84 2.86
CA ASP A 153 -6.69 19.24 2.59
C ASP A 153 -5.87 19.44 1.32
N ILE A 154 -4.95 18.53 1.00
CA ILE A 154 -4.20 18.61 -0.27
C ILE A 154 -5.04 18.28 -1.51
N ARG A 155 -6.25 17.72 -1.32
CA ARG A 155 -7.20 17.33 -2.37
C ARG A 155 -6.61 16.41 -3.45
N GLU A 156 -5.57 15.66 -3.12
CA GLU A 156 -5.09 14.59 -3.98
C GLU A 156 -5.99 13.37 -3.80
N PRO A 157 -6.39 12.67 -4.88
CA PRO A 157 -7.19 11.46 -4.71
C PRO A 157 -6.41 10.39 -3.94
N LEU A 158 -7.01 9.90 -2.85
CA LEU A 158 -6.42 8.92 -1.95
C LEU A 158 -7.02 7.54 -2.21
N GLN A 159 -6.17 6.53 -2.40
CA GLN A 159 -6.56 5.12 -2.32
C GLN A 159 -5.83 4.50 -1.14
N LEU A 160 -6.53 4.33 -0.01
CA LEU A 160 -5.93 3.91 1.25
C LEU A 160 -6.20 2.43 1.52
N LEU A 161 -5.17 1.59 1.42
CA LEU A 161 -5.21 0.19 1.81
C LEU A 161 -5.12 0.01 3.32
N ILE A 162 -6.10 -0.72 3.86
CA ILE A 162 -6.16 -1.17 5.24
C ILE A 162 -6.44 -2.68 5.24
N PHE A 163 -5.78 -3.38 6.17
CA PHE A 163 -6.10 -4.76 6.51
C PHE A 163 -6.79 -4.78 7.88
N PRO A 164 -8.12 -4.76 7.96
CA PRO A 164 -8.86 -4.84 9.23
C PRO A 164 -8.44 -6.01 10.13
N GLU A 165 -7.93 -7.12 9.59
CA GLU A 165 -7.35 -8.23 10.37
C GLU A 165 -6.18 -7.79 11.28
N GLY A 166 -5.45 -6.74 10.90
CA GLY A 166 -4.32 -6.15 11.63
C GLY A 166 -3.03 -6.98 11.62
N THR A 167 -3.07 -8.20 11.08
CA THR A 167 -1.94 -9.11 10.89
C THR A 167 -2.27 -10.16 9.84
N ASP A 168 -1.25 -10.85 9.32
CA ASP A 168 -1.41 -11.94 8.35
C ASP A 168 -1.95 -13.22 8.99
N LEU A 169 -2.69 -14.01 8.20
CA LEU A 169 -3.21 -15.32 8.59
C LEU A 169 -2.08 -16.32 8.75
N THR A 170 -1.75 -16.63 10.01
CA THR A 170 -0.83 -17.71 10.42
C THR A 170 -1.54 -18.57 11.45
N GLU A 171 -1.10 -19.81 11.67
CA GLU A 171 -1.69 -20.69 12.69
C GLU A 171 -1.78 -20.02 14.07
N ASN A 172 -0.71 -19.32 14.47
CA ASN A 172 -0.69 -18.60 15.75
C ASN A 172 -1.70 -17.45 15.81
N ASN A 173 -1.82 -16.66 14.73
CA ASN A 173 -2.77 -15.54 14.70
C ASN A 173 -4.22 -16.04 14.60
N LYS A 174 -4.44 -17.15 13.89
CA LYS A 174 -5.72 -17.84 13.78
C LYS A 174 -6.17 -18.40 15.12
N ALA A 175 -5.28 -19.05 15.87
CA ALA A 175 -5.57 -19.50 17.23
C ALA A 175 -6.05 -18.34 18.13
N ARG A 176 -5.36 -17.19 18.11
CA ARG A 176 -5.76 -16.00 18.87
C ARG A 176 -7.09 -15.41 18.39
N SER A 177 -7.36 -15.45 17.08
CA SER A 177 -8.65 -15.04 16.51
C SER A 177 -9.78 -15.99 16.93
N ASN A 178 -9.51 -17.29 17.03
CA ASN A 178 -10.46 -18.29 17.51
C ASN A 178 -10.75 -18.12 19.01
N ASP A 179 -9.75 -17.83 19.84
CA ASP A 179 -9.96 -17.52 21.26
C ASP A 179 -10.84 -16.27 21.43
N PHE A 180 -10.64 -15.26 20.58
CA PHE A 180 -11.50 -14.07 20.54
C PHE A 180 -12.93 -14.45 20.12
N ALA A 181 -13.09 -15.27 19.09
CA ALA A 181 -14.40 -15.70 18.62
C ALA A 181 -15.16 -16.46 19.71
N GLU A 182 -14.55 -17.44 20.37
CA GLU A 182 -15.16 -18.20 21.47
C GLU A 182 -15.62 -17.30 22.62
N LYS A 183 -14.76 -16.38 23.06
CA LYS A 183 -15.07 -15.45 24.16
C LYS A 183 -16.25 -14.51 23.86
N ASN A 184 -16.51 -14.25 22.59
CA ASN A 184 -17.56 -13.34 22.15
C ASN A 184 -18.75 -14.08 21.50
N GLY A 185 -18.78 -15.42 21.55
CA GLY A 185 -19.84 -16.23 20.95
C GLY A 185 -19.92 -16.12 19.42
N LEU A 186 -18.81 -15.81 18.75
CA LEU A 186 -18.72 -15.70 17.29
C LEU A 186 -18.26 -17.03 16.67
N GLN A 187 -18.59 -17.24 15.40
CA GLN A 187 -18.07 -18.36 14.63
C GLN A 187 -16.55 -18.28 14.44
N LYS A 188 -15.89 -19.43 14.38
CA LYS A 188 -14.46 -19.51 14.05
C LYS A 188 -14.27 -19.48 12.54
N TYR A 189 -13.30 -18.69 12.09
CA TYR A 189 -12.94 -18.59 10.68
C TYR A 189 -11.73 -19.44 10.36
N GLU A 190 -11.73 -20.00 9.15
CA GLU A 190 -10.67 -20.88 8.64
C GLU A 190 -9.70 -20.13 7.72
N TYR A 191 -10.22 -19.21 6.90
CA TYR A 191 -9.50 -18.57 5.80
C TYR A 191 -9.25 -17.06 6.00
N VAL A 192 -9.81 -16.46 7.06
CA VAL A 192 -9.57 -15.08 7.49
C VAL A 192 -9.46 -14.97 9.01
N LEU A 193 -8.91 -13.88 9.51
CA LEU A 193 -9.00 -13.49 10.92
C LEU A 193 -10.20 -12.55 11.14
N HIS A 194 -10.77 -12.54 12.35
CA HIS A 194 -11.82 -11.58 12.69
C HIS A 194 -11.31 -10.13 12.57
N PRO A 195 -12.05 -9.23 11.90
CA PRO A 195 -11.58 -7.87 11.65
C PRO A 195 -11.62 -7.02 12.91
N ARG A 196 -10.62 -6.14 13.05
CA ARG A 196 -10.57 -5.05 14.04
C ARG A 196 -11.09 -3.78 13.38
N THR A 197 -12.33 -3.42 13.69
CA THR A 197 -13.10 -2.40 12.96
C THR A 197 -12.80 -0.95 13.38
N THR A 198 -12.11 -0.72 14.50
CA THR A 198 -11.85 0.63 15.02
C THR A 198 -11.13 1.54 14.02
N GLY A 199 -10.03 1.05 13.41
CA GLY A 199 -9.26 1.85 12.45
C GLY A 199 -10.02 2.08 11.14
N PHE A 200 -10.73 1.06 10.66
CA PHE A 200 -11.57 1.14 9.45
C PHE A 200 -12.68 2.18 9.61
N THR A 201 -13.48 2.08 10.68
CA THR A 201 -14.58 3.01 10.92
C THR A 201 -14.11 4.45 11.06
N PHE A 202 -13.03 4.66 11.82
CA PHE A 202 -12.43 5.98 11.96
C PHE A 202 -12.00 6.60 10.63
N VAL A 203 -11.36 5.82 9.76
CA VAL A 203 -10.91 6.29 8.43
C VAL A 203 -12.09 6.67 7.55
N VAL A 204 -13.10 5.80 7.47
CA VAL A 204 -14.28 6.04 6.64
C VAL A 204 -15.02 7.29 7.12
N ASP A 205 -15.24 7.42 8.43
CA ASP A 205 -15.93 8.58 9.00
C ASP A 205 -15.15 9.87 8.73
N ARG A 206 -13.84 9.88 8.99
CA ARG A 206 -13.02 11.09 8.81
C ARG A 206 -12.88 11.49 7.33
N LEU A 207 -12.72 10.53 6.41
CA LEU A 207 -12.69 10.83 4.98
C LEU A 207 -14.06 11.30 4.48
N ARG A 208 -15.17 10.80 5.05
CA ARG A 208 -16.53 11.28 4.74
C ARG A 208 -16.72 12.72 5.21
N GLU A 209 -16.29 13.05 6.44
CA GLU A 209 -16.29 14.42 6.98
C GLU A 209 -15.47 15.39 6.10
N GLY A 210 -14.28 14.95 5.68
CA GLY A 210 -13.42 15.70 4.76
C GLY A 210 -13.90 15.74 3.30
N LYS A 211 -15.07 15.15 2.98
CA LYS A 211 -15.60 15.01 1.62
C LYS A 211 -14.59 14.39 0.65
N ASN A 212 -13.78 13.45 1.14
CA ASN A 212 -12.65 12.83 0.44
C ASN A 212 -12.81 11.29 0.31
N LEU A 213 -14.05 10.80 0.28
CA LEU A 213 -14.38 9.39 0.08
C LEU A 213 -15.50 9.25 -0.95
N ASP A 214 -15.24 8.50 -2.01
CA ASP A 214 -16.23 8.17 -3.05
C ASP A 214 -16.77 6.75 -2.87
N ALA A 215 -15.91 5.80 -2.48
CA ALA A 215 -16.30 4.39 -2.31
C ALA A 215 -15.36 3.61 -1.37
N VAL A 216 -15.85 2.49 -0.83
CA VAL A 216 -15.03 1.44 -0.24
C VAL A 216 -14.91 0.29 -1.25
N HIS A 217 -13.67 -0.12 -1.54
CA HIS A 217 -13.41 -1.32 -2.34
C HIS A 217 -13.08 -2.48 -1.41
N ASP A 218 -13.96 -3.47 -1.39
CA ASP A 218 -13.75 -4.72 -0.67
C ASP A 218 -13.10 -5.76 -1.59
N ILE A 219 -11.87 -6.15 -1.27
CA ILE A 219 -11.07 -7.06 -2.09
C ILE A 219 -10.85 -8.38 -1.35
N THR A 220 -11.23 -9.48 -1.97
CA THR A 220 -10.78 -10.82 -1.54
C THR A 220 -9.59 -11.24 -2.39
N VAL A 221 -8.44 -11.43 -1.78
CA VAL A 221 -7.25 -12.00 -2.42
C VAL A 221 -7.14 -13.48 -2.08
N ALA A 222 -6.88 -14.29 -3.10
CA ALA A 222 -6.65 -15.73 -2.98
C ALA A 222 -5.52 -16.21 -3.88
N TYR A 223 -4.87 -17.29 -3.46
CA TYR A 223 -3.73 -17.89 -4.15
C TYR A 223 -4.05 -19.37 -4.43
N PRO A 224 -4.37 -19.76 -5.68
CA PRO A 224 -4.67 -21.15 -6.03
C PRO A 224 -3.45 -22.07 -5.89
N TYR A 225 -2.26 -21.51 -6.10
CA TYR A 225 -0.97 -22.20 -6.07
C TYR A 225 0.06 -21.34 -5.34
N ASN A 226 0.88 -21.96 -4.49
CA ASN A 226 2.01 -21.36 -3.77
C ASN A 226 1.61 -20.11 -2.94
N ILE A 227 1.59 -20.24 -1.61
CA ILE A 227 1.19 -19.15 -0.70
C ILE A 227 2.45 -18.61 0.00
N PRO A 228 3.06 -17.52 -0.48
CA PRO A 228 4.31 -17.00 0.07
C PRO A 228 4.06 -16.25 1.39
N GLN A 229 3.87 -16.97 2.50
CA GLN A 229 3.61 -16.38 3.82
C GLN A 229 4.55 -15.23 4.22
N THR A 230 5.84 -15.33 3.87
CA THR A 230 6.89 -14.36 4.27
C THR A 230 7.86 -14.07 3.13
N GLU A 231 8.64 -13.01 3.27
CA GLU A 231 9.72 -12.61 2.35
C GLU A 231 10.76 -13.73 2.15
N LYS A 232 10.93 -14.62 3.14
CA LYS A 232 11.79 -15.81 3.02
C LYS A 232 11.33 -16.74 1.90
N HIS A 233 10.03 -16.89 1.67
CA HIS A 233 9.51 -17.71 0.56
C HIS A 233 9.91 -17.11 -0.79
N LEU A 234 9.86 -15.77 -0.92
CA LEU A 234 10.33 -15.08 -2.12
C LEU A 234 11.83 -15.31 -2.36
N LEU A 235 12.67 -15.25 -1.31
CA LEU A 235 14.10 -15.59 -1.40
C LEU A 235 14.33 -17.03 -1.87
N LEU A 236 13.49 -17.96 -1.41
CA LEU A 236 13.54 -19.36 -1.85
C LEU A 236 12.99 -19.57 -3.27
N GLY A 237 12.47 -18.53 -3.93
CA GLY A 237 11.87 -18.64 -5.26
C GLY A 237 10.45 -19.18 -5.25
N ASP A 238 9.82 -19.25 -4.08
CA ASP A 238 8.44 -19.66 -3.90
C ASP A 238 7.54 -18.44 -4.07
N PHE A 239 7.16 -18.19 -5.33
CA PHE A 239 6.25 -17.12 -5.75
C PHE A 239 4.88 -17.71 -6.09
N PRO A 240 3.79 -16.93 -5.94
CA PRO A 240 2.48 -17.38 -6.37
C PRO A 240 2.49 -17.54 -7.88
N LYS A 241 2.01 -18.68 -8.40
CA LYS A 241 1.88 -18.85 -9.86
C LYS A 241 0.73 -18.04 -10.43
N GLU A 242 -0.31 -17.85 -9.61
CA GLU A 242 -1.50 -17.11 -9.96
C GLU A 242 -2.02 -16.39 -8.72
N ILE A 243 -2.59 -15.20 -8.91
CA ILE A 243 -3.19 -14.38 -7.86
C ILE A 243 -4.58 -13.97 -8.32
N HIS A 244 -5.58 -14.31 -7.52
CA HIS A 244 -6.97 -13.96 -7.79
C HIS A 244 -7.38 -12.82 -6.88
N PHE A 245 -7.96 -11.78 -7.48
CA PHE A 245 -8.65 -10.72 -6.77
C PHE A 245 -10.13 -10.75 -7.15
N HIS A 246 -10.99 -10.76 -6.13
CA HIS A 246 -12.41 -10.51 -6.28
C HIS A 246 -12.73 -9.17 -5.64
N VAL A 247 -13.21 -8.22 -6.43
CA VAL A 247 -13.42 -6.82 -6.03
C VAL A 247 -14.91 -6.56 -5.93
N GLN A 248 -15.35 -5.95 -4.84
CA GLN A 248 -16.71 -5.43 -4.69
C GLN A 248 -16.64 -3.95 -4.33
N ARG A 249 -17.35 -3.11 -5.08
CA ARG A 249 -17.33 -1.64 -4.89
C ARG A 249 -18.61 -1.18 -4.20
N TYR A 250 -18.43 -0.48 -3.08
CA TYR A 250 -19.52 0.10 -2.30
C TYR A 250 -19.43 1.63 -2.34
N PRO A 251 -20.30 2.32 -3.12
CA PRO A 251 -20.37 3.79 -3.11
C PRO A 251 -20.59 4.33 -1.69
N VAL A 252 -20.03 5.49 -1.39
CA VAL A 252 -20.10 6.11 -0.05
C VAL A 252 -21.54 6.27 0.46
N ASP A 253 -22.48 6.57 -0.45
CA ASP A 253 -23.91 6.74 -0.15
C ASP A 253 -24.62 5.43 0.24
N THR A 254 -24.00 4.28 -0.05
CA THR A 254 -24.53 2.96 0.33
C THR A 254 -23.99 2.46 1.67
N LEU A 255 -22.96 3.14 2.21
CA LEU A 255 -22.34 2.75 3.46
C LEU A 255 -23.18 3.25 4.64
N PRO A 256 -23.25 2.49 5.75
CA PRO A 256 -23.92 2.96 6.96
C PRO A 256 -23.35 4.28 7.48
N THR A 257 -24.23 5.07 8.08
CA THR A 257 -23.86 6.40 8.64
C THR A 257 -23.41 6.31 10.09
N SER A 258 -24.03 5.44 10.90
CA SER A 258 -23.62 5.23 12.28
C SER A 258 -22.33 4.41 12.34
N LYS A 259 -21.52 4.67 13.36
CA LYS A 259 -20.25 3.96 13.57
C LYS A 259 -20.51 2.49 13.87
N GLU A 260 -21.51 2.18 14.69
CA GLU A 260 -21.88 0.84 15.11
C GLU A 260 -22.32 0.00 13.91
N ASP A 261 -23.17 0.54 13.04
CA ASP A 261 -23.61 -0.16 11.82
C ASP A 261 -22.46 -0.35 10.83
N LEU A 262 -21.52 0.58 10.76
CA LEU A 262 -20.33 0.45 9.92
C LEU A 262 -19.36 -0.64 10.45
N GLN A 263 -19.28 -0.82 11.77
CA GLN A 263 -18.57 -1.97 12.36
C GLN A 263 -19.25 -3.28 11.98
N LEU A 264 -20.56 -3.36 12.11
CA LEU A 264 -21.34 -4.56 11.73
C LEU A 264 -21.20 -4.85 10.23
N TRP A 265 -21.23 -3.82 9.39
CA TRP A 265 -20.99 -3.91 7.96
C TRP A 265 -19.61 -4.51 7.66
N CYS A 266 -18.57 -4.07 8.37
CA CYS A 266 -17.22 -4.63 8.21
C CYS A 266 -17.15 -6.10 8.66
N HIS A 267 -17.81 -6.47 9.77
CA HIS A 267 -17.88 -7.87 10.19
C HIS A 267 -18.57 -8.75 9.14
N LYS A 268 -19.68 -8.27 8.56
CA LYS A 268 -20.39 -8.99 7.50
C LYS A 268 -19.53 -9.20 6.24
N ARG A 269 -18.71 -8.22 5.85
CA ARG A 269 -17.73 -8.41 4.75
C ARG A 269 -16.73 -9.52 5.04
N TRP A 270 -16.32 -9.70 6.30
CA TRP A 270 -15.41 -10.79 6.68
C TRP A 270 -16.08 -12.16 6.69
N GLU A 271 -17.34 -12.24 7.10
CA GLU A 271 -18.16 -13.44 6.96
C GLU A 271 -18.29 -13.85 5.48
N GLU A 272 -18.64 -12.91 4.60
CA GLU A 272 -18.72 -13.16 3.16
C GLU A 272 -17.36 -13.56 2.55
N LYS A 273 -16.25 -12.97 3.01
CA LYS A 273 -14.89 -13.38 2.60
C LYS A 273 -14.56 -14.80 3.04
N GLU A 274 -14.92 -15.17 4.26
CA GLU A 274 -14.70 -16.52 4.77
C GLU A 274 -15.40 -17.56 3.89
N GLU A 275 -16.68 -17.34 3.58
CA GLU A 275 -17.46 -18.23 2.72
C GLU A 275 -16.89 -18.27 1.30
N ARG A 276 -16.55 -17.10 0.73
CA ARG A 276 -15.97 -16.99 -0.61
C ARG A 276 -14.62 -17.73 -0.69
N LEU A 277 -13.76 -17.58 0.30
CA LEU A 277 -12.46 -18.26 0.34
C LEU A 277 -12.62 -19.76 0.59
N ARG A 278 -13.60 -20.17 1.39
CA ARG A 278 -13.96 -21.58 1.58
C ARG A 278 -14.36 -22.23 0.26
N SER A 279 -15.29 -21.63 -0.48
CA SER A 279 -15.67 -22.09 -1.82
C SER A 279 -14.50 -22.09 -2.79
N PHE A 280 -13.63 -21.07 -2.74
CA PHE A 280 -12.43 -21.01 -3.57
C PHE A 280 -11.47 -22.18 -3.29
N TYR A 281 -11.11 -22.40 -2.03
CA TYR A 281 -10.09 -23.40 -1.66
C TYR A 281 -10.61 -24.84 -1.67
N GLN A 282 -11.93 -25.05 -1.50
CA GLN A 282 -12.56 -26.38 -1.56
C GLN A 282 -13.05 -26.74 -2.96
N GLY A 283 -13.27 -25.75 -3.83
CA GLY A 283 -13.71 -25.95 -5.21
C GLY A 283 -12.58 -25.88 -6.24
N GLU A 284 -12.90 -25.30 -7.40
CA GLU A 284 -12.02 -25.21 -8.57
C GLU A 284 -10.93 -24.13 -8.46
N LYS A 285 -10.80 -23.45 -7.31
CA LYS A 285 -9.83 -22.37 -7.09
C LYS A 285 -9.93 -21.22 -8.08
N ASN A 286 -11.16 -20.84 -8.36
CA ASN A 286 -11.51 -19.64 -9.13
C ASN A 286 -12.73 -18.97 -8.48
N PHE A 287 -13.03 -17.73 -8.88
CA PHE A 287 -14.19 -16.99 -8.39
C PHE A 287 -15.40 -17.05 -9.34
N HIS A 288 -15.43 -17.96 -10.32
CA HIS A 288 -16.53 -18.03 -11.29
C HIS A 288 -17.88 -18.35 -10.64
N PHE A 289 -17.88 -19.02 -9.49
CA PHE A 289 -19.09 -19.29 -8.69
C PHE A 289 -19.81 -18.02 -8.21
N THR A 290 -19.15 -16.86 -8.22
CA THR A 290 -19.78 -15.59 -7.85
C THR A 290 -20.71 -15.03 -8.94
N GLY A 291 -20.71 -15.64 -10.15
CA GLY A 291 -21.50 -15.17 -11.29
C GLY A 291 -21.05 -13.82 -11.88
N GLN A 292 -20.02 -13.18 -11.30
CA GLN A 292 -19.50 -11.92 -11.78
C GLN A 292 -18.41 -12.13 -12.85
N SER A 293 -18.52 -11.38 -13.94
CA SER A 293 -17.60 -11.47 -15.07
C SER A 293 -16.25 -10.85 -14.76
N THR A 294 -15.24 -11.22 -15.57
CA THR A 294 -13.95 -10.52 -15.58
C THR A 294 -14.18 -9.07 -16.02
N VAL A 295 -13.75 -8.14 -15.19
CA VAL A 295 -13.88 -6.71 -15.46
C VAL A 295 -12.92 -6.30 -16.59
N PRO A 296 -13.32 -5.44 -17.54
CA PRO A 296 -12.35 -4.87 -18.49
C PRO A 296 -11.38 -3.91 -17.76
N PRO A 297 -10.06 -4.04 -17.97
CA PRO A 297 -9.09 -3.17 -17.33
C PRO A 297 -9.13 -1.74 -17.88
N CYS A 298 -8.83 -0.74 -17.04
CA CYS A 298 -8.76 0.66 -17.49
C CYS A 298 -7.52 0.96 -18.35
N LYS A 299 -6.55 0.03 -18.36
CA LYS A 299 -5.40 0.01 -19.27
C LYS A 299 -5.39 -1.30 -20.04
N SER A 300 -5.17 -1.23 -21.35
CA SER A 300 -5.01 -2.43 -22.17
C SER A 300 -3.82 -3.27 -21.72
N GLU A 301 -3.89 -4.58 -21.92
CA GLU A 301 -2.78 -5.50 -21.58
C GLU A 301 -1.49 -5.15 -22.35
N LEU A 302 -1.59 -4.62 -23.58
CA LEU A 302 -0.43 -4.10 -24.32
C LEU A 302 0.21 -2.92 -23.58
N ARG A 303 -0.58 -1.96 -23.08
CA ARG A 303 -0.06 -0.82 -22.31
C ARG A 303 0.61 -1.30 -21.02
N VAL A 304 0.01 -2.27 -20.33
CA VAL A 304 0.59 -2.87 -19.12
C VAL A 304 1.90 -3.58 -19.43
N LEU A 305 1.97 -4.35 -20.51
CA LEU A 305 3.19 -5.00 -20.97
C LEU A 305 4.30 -3.98 -21.26
N VAL A 306 4.01 -2.92 -22.00
CA VAL A 306 4.98 -1.84 -22.30
C VAL A 306 5.48 -1.20 -21.01
N VAL A 307 4.60 -0.88 -20.06
CA VAL A 307 4.99 -0.31 -18.76
C VAL A 307 5.92 -1.26 -18.00
N LYS A 308 5.64 -2.56 -17.97
CA LYS A 308 6.50 -3.56 -17.31
C LYS A 308 7.89 -3.60 -17.94
N LEU A 309 7.98 -3.65 -19.27
CA LEU A 309 9.27 -3.70 -19.98
C LEU A 309 10.08 -2.41 -19.77
N LEU A 310 9.44 -1.25 -19.90
CA LEU A 310 10.07 0.05 -19.63
C LEU A 310 10.53 0.17 -18.18
N SER A 311 9.75 -0.36 -17.23
CA SER A 311 10.12 -0.38 -15.81
C SER A 311 11.40 -1.18 -15.58
N ILE A 312 11.51 -2.39 -16.14
CA ILE A 312 12.73 -3.21 -15.99
C ILE A 312 13.93 -2.51 -16.62
N LEU A 313 13.76 -1.98 -17.83
CA LEU A 313 14.82 -1.27 -18.55
C LEU A 313 15.30 -0.03 -17.76
N TYR A 314 14.35 0.81 -17.33
CA TYR A 314 14.63 2.02 -16.58
C TYR A 314 15.38 1.72 -15.28
N TRP A 315 14.85 0.82 -14.44
CA TRP A 315 15.46 0.53 -13.14
C TRP A 315 16.80 -0.19 -13.26
N THR A 316 17.00 -1.01 -14.30
CA THR A 316 18.30 -1.60 -14.59
C THR A 316 19.32 -0.51 -14.93
N ALA A 317 19.00 0.34 -15.92
CA ALA A 317 19.89 1.43 -16.33
C ALA A 317 20.16 2.42 -15.18
N PHE A 318 19.12 2.78 -14.42
CA PHE A 318 19.20 3.71 -13.31
C PHE A 318 20.10 3.18 -12.18
N CYS A 319 19.90 1.94 -11.72
CA CYS A 319 20.72 1.35 -10.66
C CYS A 319 22.18 1.20 -11.11
N SER A 320 22.42 0.76 -12.36
CA SER A 320 23.78 0.66 -12.92
C SER A 320 24.45 2.02 -13.02
N ALA A 321 23.74 3.04 -13.49
CA ALA A 321 24.24 4.41 -13.56
C ALA A 321 24.54 4.98 -12.16
N ALA A 322 23.67 4.77 -11.18
CA ALA A 322 23.87 5.20 -9.80
C ALA A 322 25.16 4.59 -9.20
N CYS A 323 25.36 3.28 -9.35
CA CYS A 323 26.60 2.62 -8.93
C CYS A 323 27.83 3.21 -9.62
N LEU A 324 27.77 3.39 -10.95
CA LEU A 324 28.86 3.94 -11.72
C LEU A 324 29.20 5.38 -11.31
N LEU A 325 28.18 6.22 -11.08
CA LEU A 325 28.37 7.60 -10.65
C LEU A 325 29.00 7.70 -9.26
N VAL A 326 28.55 6.86 -8.32
CA VAL A 326 29.15 6.77 -6.97
C VAL A 326 30.61 6.35 -7.04
N TYR A 327 30.95 5.43 -7.96
CA TYR A 327 32.33 4.97 -8.14
C TYR A 327 33.23 6.01 -8.83
N LEU A 328 32.74 6.68 -9.87
CA LEU A 328 33.55 7.58 -10.70
C LEU A 328 33.73 8.99 -10.12
N TYR A 329 32.76 9.51 -9.36
CA TYR A 329 32.73 10.92 -8.96
C TYR A 329 32.70 11.10 -7.44
N SER A 330 33.75 11.71 -6.89
CA SER A 330 33.90 11.95 -5.45
C SER A 330 32.76 12.80 -4.85
N LEU A 331 32.26 13.80 -5.58
CA LEU A 331 31.11 14.61 -5.15
C LEU A 331 29.84 13.77 -5.00
N VAL A 332 29.60 12.84 -5.92
CA VAL A 332 28.45 11.92 -5.86
C VAL A 332 28.60 10.96 -4.69
N TRP A 333 29.82 10.49 -4.43
CA TRP A 333 30.11 9.66 -3.26
C TRP A 333 29.79 10.38 -1.94
N TRP A 334 30.22 11.64 -1.78
CA TRP A 334 29.89 12.44 -0.59
C TRP A 334 28.38 12.69 -0.46
N TYR A 335 27.71 13.00 -1.57
CA TYR A 335 26.25 13.11 -1.60
C TYR A 335 25.57 11.81 -1.16
N PHE A 336 26.04 10.67 -1.65
CA PHE A 336 25.52 9.35 -1.31
C PHE A 336 25.65 9.06 0.19
N ILE A 337 26.83 9.28 0.78
CA ILE A 337 27.07 9.07 2.22
C ILE A 337 26.22 10.03 3.07
N THR A 338 26.21 11.32 2.74
CA THR A 338 25.43 12.32 3.49
C THR A 338 23.93 12.06 3.39
N SER A 339 23.44 11.61 2.24
CA SER A 339 22.03 11.21 2.06
C SER A 339 21.67 10.01 2.93
N ILE A 340 22.51 8.97 2.99
CA ILE A 340 22.29 7.81 3.88
C ILE A 340 22.21 8.27 5.33
N VAL A 341 23.17 9.10 5.78
CA VAL A 341 23.18 9.64 7.14
C VAL A 341 21.90 10.43 7.40
N PHE A 342 21.49 11.29 6.47
CA PHE A 342 20.24 12.04 6.57
C PHE A 342 19.04 11.11 6.73
N PHE A 343 18.84 10.14 5.84
CA PHE A 343 17.68 9.24 5.88
C PHE A 343 17.61 8.39 7.16
N VAL A 344 18.76 7.99 7.71
CA VAL A 344 18.83 7.27 8.99
C VAL A 344 18.54 8.16 10.18
N LEU A 345 19.10 9.38 10.21
CA LEU A 345 18.98 10.29 11.35
C LEU A 345 17.62 10.98 11.41
N GLN A 346 17.04 11.36 10.26
CA GLN A 346 15.76 12.08 10.22
C GLN A 346 14.62 11.30 10.89
N GLU A 347 14.63 9.97 10.79
CA GLU A 347 13.64 9.13 11.47
C GLU A 347 13.82 9.18 12.99
N ARG A 348 15.07 9.09 13.46
CA ARG A 348 15.36 9.08 14.90
C ARG A 348 15.14 10.44 15.55
N ILE A 349 15.38 11.53 14.82
CA ILE A 349 15.32 12.90 15.34
C ILE A 349 13.89 13.46 15.20
N PHE A 350 13.27 13.31 14.03
CA PHE A 350 12.00 13.95 13.71
C PHE A 350 10.82 12.98 13.63
N GLY A 351 11.07 11.68 13.81
CA GLY A 351 10.04 10.67 13.68
C GLY A 351 9.67 10.38 12.23
N GLY A 352 10.45 10.82 11.23
CA GLY A 352 10.34 10.46 9.81
C GLY A 352 9.96 11.56 8.82
N LEU A 353 10.15 11.29 7.52
CA LEU A 353 9.88 12.29 6.48
C LEU A 353 8.40 12.66 6.39
N GLU A 354 7.50 11.71 6.59
CA GLU A 354 6.06 11.99 6.58
C GLU A 354 5.65 12.89 7.76
N ILE A 355 6.36 12.82 8.88
CA ILE A 355 6.12 13.70 10.03
C ILE A 355 6.69 15.10 9.77
N ILE A 356 7.87 15.20 9.14
CA ILE A 356 8.43 16.48 8.70
C ILE A 356 7.49 17.12 7.66
N GLU A 357 6.92 16.32 6.77
CA GLU A 357 5.94 16.73 5.76
C GLU A 357 4.68 17.30 6.42
N LEU A 358 4.11 16.60 7.42
CA LEU A 358 2.99 17.11 8.21
C LEU A 358 3.32 18.41 8.97
N ALA A 359 4.54 18.53 9.49
CA ALA A 359 4.98 19.76 10.14
C ALA A 359 5.04 20.94 9.15
N CYS A 360 5.56 20.71 7.94
CA CYS A 360 5.55 21.70 6.86
C CYS A 360 4.12 22.07 6.47
N TYR A 361 3.24 21.08 6.32
CA TYR A 361 1.81 21.28 6.04
C TYR A 361 1.17 22.24 7.06
N ARG A 362 1.30 21.94 8.36
CA ARG A 362 0.76 22.77 9.44
C ARG A 362 1.31 24.20 9.41
N PHE A 363 2.60 24.35 9.14
CA PHE A 363 3.24 25.67 9.03
C PHE A 363 2.65 26.49 7.87
N PHE A 364 2.55 25.91 6.68
CA PHE A 364 1.97 26.58 5.51
C PHE A 364 0.49 26.89 5.71
N HIS A 365 -0.30 25.93 6.19
CA HIS A 365 -1.74 26.09 6.39
C HIS A 365 -2.07 27.20 7.41
N LYS A 366 -1.33 27.26 8.53
CA LYS A 366 -1.47 28.33 9.53
C LYS A 366 -1.20 29.72 8.93
N ARG A 367 -0.22 29.82 8.02
CA ARG A 367 0.12 31.08 7.35
C ARG A 367 -0.98 31.56 6.41
N THR A 368 -1.59 30.67 5.64
CA THR A 368 -2.72 30.99 4.75
C THR A 368 -3.92 31.51 5.54
N HIS A 369 -4.24 30.87 6.67
CA HIS A 369 -5.35 31.29 7.53
C HIS A 369 -5.11 32.66 8.19
N LEU A 370 -3.88 32.95 8.64
CA LEU A 370 -3.50 34.27 9.18
C LEU A 370 -3.59 35.38 8.12
N ASN A 371 -3.17 35.10 6.89
CA ASN A 371 -3.26 36.06 5.78
C ASN A 371 -4.72 36.32 5.37
N SER A 372 -5.56 35.29 5.35
CA SER A 372 -7.02 35.40 5.11
C SER A 372 -7.71 36.30 6.14
N LYS A 373 -7.35 36.17 7.42
CA LYS A 373 -7.88 37.01 8.52
C LYS A 373 -7.37 38.46 8.50
N ARG A 374 -6.25 38.76 7.84
CA ARG A 374 -5.74 40.14 7.67
C ARG A 374 -6.34 40.86 6.48
N ASN A 375 -6.91 40.12 5.52
CA ASN A 375 -7.53 40.64 4.30
C ASN A 375 -9.07 40.67 4.35
N LYS A 376 -9.65 40.32 5.51
CA LYS A 376 -11.05 40.60 5.88
C LYS A 376 -11.04 41.69 6.93
#